data_AF-A0A2L0F6Y1-F1
#
_entry.id   AF-A0A2L0F6Y1-F1
#
_cell.length_a   1.000
_cell.length_b   1.000
_cell.length_c   1.000
_cell.angle_alpha   90.00
_cell.angle_beta   90.00
_cell.angle_gamma   90.00
#
_symmetry.space_group_name_H-M   'P 1'
#
loop_
_entity.id
_entity.type
_entity.pdbx_description
1 polymer ?
#
loop_
_entity_poly.entity_id
_entity_poly.type
_entity_poly.pdbx_seq_one_letter_code
_entity_poly.pdbx_strand_id
1 'polypeptide(L)'
;MRTSSLFHPVPAVSLALLTLLAAPQAHARRGGVAAACIGCHTGGAAPGITVDVIPRNPAAGETATLRVTIDAVNGSVGGIYLTTDGGQLATIDGQGTHLVDARQLLHSAPKRASGGVVRFEARWTAPATPGGVLIDVWGLSGNGDNGSRGDGAASTQLAFAYGCTGSTFYWDRDADGYGDSTASKVACSPPPDYTAQDGDCDDYSVNVHPDREELCNGLDDNCDGQVDEELEVATQYEDVDGDGHGDFFGATVVAKCPPEGYAPTADDCNDRAPDVSPSATETCNLRDDNCDGRVDERVREVCGVGMCAREADTCSPGSCTPGEPMPEECNGLDDDCNGEVDEGTGPCDAPVTGCDGVGCGEGSAGSAGSSGSAGSAGAGAGPGSSGTPDEGGAPGGGCTLSPAGASPWRLLALLSPLALVALRRLRKADQMRRPGRPG
;
A
#
# COMPACT_ATOMS: atom_id res chain seq x y z
N MET A 1 67.97 39.65 26.62
CA MET A 1 66.97 38.60 26.89
C MET A 1 67.18 37.47 25.88
N ARG A 2 67.94 36.44 26.27
CA ARG A 2 67.54 35.00 26.27
C ARG A 2 66.88 34.47 24.98
N THR A 3 67.72 33.96 24.09
CA THR A 3 67.76 32.58 23.53
C THR A 3 66.44 31.80 23.38
N SER A 4 66.11 31.37 22.15
CA SER A 4 66.34 29.98 21.67
C SER A 4 65.45 29.60 20.47
N SER A 5 66.13 29.19 19.41
CA SER A 5 65.84 28.14 18.41
C SER A 5 64.57 27.28 18.58
N LEU A 6 63.94 26.92 17.46
CA LEU A 6 63.84 25.53 16.93
C LEU A 6 62.62 25.37 15.98
N PHE A 7 62.90 24.75 14.83
CA PHE A 7 62.08 23.74 14.13
C PHE A 7 60.63 24.08 13.74
N HIS A 8 60.37 24.09 12.42
CA HIS A 8 59.10 23.66 11.87
C HIS A 8 59.30 22.29 11.19
N PRO A 9 58.60 21.23 11.64
CA PRO A 9 58.63 19.94 10.97
C PRO A 9 57.63 19.92 9.81
N VAL A 10 58.04 19.27 8.73
CA VAL A 10 57.17 18.76 7.66
C VAL A 10 56.46 17.49 8.19
N PRO A 11 55.14 17.33 8.00
CA PRO A 11 54.53 16.02 7.89
C PRO A 11 54.17 15.80 6.41
N ALA A 12 54.88 14.90 5.73
CA ALA A 12 54.61 13.45 5.69
C ALA A 12 53.36 13.13 4.86
N VAL A 13 53.64 12.77 3.60
CA VAL A 13 52.80 11.99 2.70
C VAL A 13 52.10 10.88 3.48
N SER A 14 50.76 10.90 3.49
CA SER A 14 49.96 9.75 3.90
C SER A 14 49.15 9.28 2.70
N LEU A 15 49.67 8.19 2.14
CA LEU A 15 49.04 7.33 1.15
C LEU A 15 47.79 6.70 1.80
N ALA A 16 46.61 7.28 1.58
CA ALA A 16 45.34 6.66 1.99
C ALA A 16 44.68 6.03 0.75
N LEU A 17 44.89 4.72 0.67
CA LEU A 17 44.17 3.68 -0.05
C LEU A 17 42.84 4.16 -0.67
N LEU A 18 42.84 4.35 -2.00
CA LEU A 18 41.63 4.39 -2.79
C LEU A 18 41.06 2.96 -2.81
N THR A 19 40.30 2.57 -1.78
CA THR A 19 39.41 1.40 -1.88
C THR A 19 38.35 1.75 -2.90
N LEU A 20 38.63 1.44 -4.17
CA LEU A 20 37.57 1.16 -5.12
C LEU A 20 36.63 0.19 -4.42
N LEU A 21 35.41 0.65 -4.14
CA LEU A 21 34.25 -0.23 -4.07
C LEU A 21 34.14 -0.87 -5.46
N ALA A 22 34.99 -1.86 -5.71
CA ALA A 22 34.66 -2.89 -6.67
C ALA A 22 33.41 -3.53 -6.09
N ALA A 23 32.26 -3.21 -6.67
CA ALA A 23 31.10 -4.09 -6.58
C ALA A 23 31.60 -5.52 -6.76
N PRO A 24 31.15 -6.49 -5.95
CA PRO A 24 31.60 -7.86 -6.11
C PRO A 24 31.37 -8.23 -7.58
N GLN A 25 32.46 -8.45 -8.31
CA GLN A 25 32.36 -8.96 -9.66
C GLN A 25 31.62 -10.28 -9.53
N ALA A 26 30.42 -10.35 -10.13
CA ALA A 26 29.66 -11.58 -10.27
C ALA A 26 30.48 -12.51 -11.16
N HIS A 27 31.43 -13.22 -10.55
CA HIS A 27 32.11 -14.33 -11.19
C HIS A 27 31.04 -15.41 -11.36
N ALA A 28 30.72 -15.75 -12.61
CA ALA A 28 30.10 -17.04 -12.93
C ALA A 28 31.05 -18.13 -12.45
N ARG A 29 30.91 -18.53 -11.17
CA ARG A 29 31.63 -19.68 -10.63
C ARG A 29 30.82 -20.92 -10.94
N ARG A 30 31.54 -22.01 -11.15
CA ARG A 30 31.00 -23.37 -11.16
C ARG A 30 30.14 -23.57 -9.89
N GLY A 31 28.81 -23.60 -10.05
CA GLY A 31 27.85 -23.74 -8.96
C GLY A 31 27.30 -22.44 -8.34
N GLY A 32 27.45 -21.28 -9.00
CA GLY A 32 26.76 -20.04 -8.59
C GLY A 32 25.28 -20.05 -8.98
N VAL A 33 24.41 -19.76 -8.01
CA VAL A 33 22.96 -19.59 -8.21
C VAL A 33 22.68 -18.10 -8.42
N ALA A 34 22.07 -17.73 -9.55
CA ALA A 34 21.55 -16.39 -9.81
C ALA A 34 20.06 -16.49 -10.16
N ALA A 35 19.27 -15.50 -9.73
CA ALA A 35 17.82 -15.47 -9.98
C ALA A 35 17.45 -15.37 -11.48
N ALA A 36 18.40 -14.95 -12.31
CA ALA A 36 18.30 -14.89 -13.76
C ALA A 36 19.68 -15.07 -14.40
N CYS A 37 19.73 -15.33 -15.70
CA CYS A 37 20.98 -15.29 -16.49
C CYS A 37 21.54 -13.85 -16.62
N ILE A 38 20.67 -12.84 -16.44
CA ILE A 38 20.97 -11.41 -16.54
C ILE A 38 21.81 -11.00 -15.31
N GLY A 39 23.02 -10.50 -15.55
CA GLY A 39 23.96 -10.05 -14.50
C GLY A 39 25.14 -10.98 -14.25
N CYS A 40 25.08 -12.25 -14.68
CA CYS A 40 26.25 -13.13 -14.72
C CYS A 40 26.93 -13.14 -16.09
N HIS A 41 26.16 -12.96 -17.16
CA HIS A 41 26.62 -12.85 -18.55
C HIS A 41 26.50 -11.41 -19.05
N THR A 42 27.52 -10.89 -19.72
CA THR A 42 27.62 -9.47 -20.07
C THR A 42 28.26 -9.25 -21.44
N GLY A 43 27.89 -8.16 -22.11
CA GLY A 43 28.56 -7.69 -23.32
C GLY A 43 28.14 -8.35 -24.63
N GLY A 44 27.23 -9.33 -24.60
CA GLY A 44 26.54 -9.86 -25.79
C GLY A 44 25.15 -9.24 -26.00
N ALA A 45 24.60 -9.42 -27.19
CA ALA A 45 23.24 -9.02 -27.56
C ALA A 45 22.18 -9.94 -26.92
N ALA A 46 21.06 -9.39 -26.49
CA ALA A 46 19.95 -10.20 -25.98
C ALA A 46 19.37 -11.07 -27.12
N PRO A 47 19.29 -12.42 -26.95
CA PRO A 47 18.70 -13.28 -27.96
C PRO A 47 17.18 -13.18 -27.98
N GLY A 48 16.56 -13.38 -29.14
CA GLY A 48 15.14 -13.70 -29.20
C GLY A 48 14.88 -15.10 -28.63
N ILE A 49 13.75 -15.27 -27.93
CA ILE A 49 13.32 -16.54 -27.37
C ILE A 49 11.89 -16.80 -27.82
N THR A 50 11.64 -18.00 -28.34
CA THR A 50 10.28 -18.47 -28.66
C THR A 50 10.02 -19.79 -27.96
N VAL A 51 8.80 -19.95 -27.46
CA VAL A 51 8.37 -21.14 -26.72
C VAL A 51 7.09 -21.66 -27.34
N ASP A 52 7.10 -22.92 -27.79
CA ASP A 52 5.94 -23.63 -28.27
C ASP A 52 5.56 -24.76 -27.31
N VAL A 53 4.26 -24.96 -27.11
CA VAL A 53 3.71 -26.13 -26.41
C VAL A 53 3.02 -27.06 -27.41
N ILE A 54 3.36 -28.35 -27.37
CA ILE A 54 2.91 -29.36 -28.34
C ILE A 54 2.37 -30.59 -27.59
N PRO A 55 1.08 -30.96 -27.72
CA PRO A 55 0.05 -30.23 -28.47
C PRO A 55 -0.28 -28.88 -27.81
N ARG A 56 -0.85 -27.95 -28.60
CA ARG A 56 -1.42 -26.71 -28.05
C ARG A 56 -2.66 -27.07 -27.23
N ASN A 57 -2.83 -26.44 -26.07
CA ASN A 57 -3.92 -26.70 -25.14
C ASN A 57 -4.06 -28.20 -24.77
N PRO A 58 -3.04 -28.78 -24.11
CA PRO A 58 -3.07 -30.19 -23.73
C PRO A 58 -4.26 -30.49 -22.78
N ALA A 59 -4.76 -31.72 -22.79
CA ALA A 59 -5.76 -32.15 -21.83
C ALA A 59 -5.21 -32.17 -20.40
N ALA A 60 -6.10 -32.12 -19.40
CA ALA A 60 -5.69 -32.28 -18.02
C ALA A 60 -5.04 -33.67 -17.81
N GLY A 61 -3.89 -33.71 -17.14
CA GLY A 61 -3.06 -34.91 -16.99
C GLY A 61 -2.22 -35.28 -18.22
N GLU A 62 -2.37 -34.60 -19.36
CA GLU A 62 -1.59 -34.89 -20.57
C GLU A 62 -0.17 -34.30 -20.47
N THR A 63 0.81 -35.04 -21.02
CA THR A 63 2.17 -34.55 -21.18
C THR A 63 2.32 -33.84 -22.53
N ALA A 64 2.65 -32.56 -22.49
CA ALA A 64 3.05 -31.78 -23.64
C ALA A 64 4.59 -31.66 -23.74
N THR A 65 5.08 -31.34 -24.94
CA THR A 65 6.47 -30.95 -25.17
C THR A 65 6.55 -29.43 -25.21
N LEU A 66 7.36 -28.86 -24.32
CA LEU A 66 7.82 -27.48 -24.39
C LEU A 66 9.04 -27.41 -25.30
N ARG A 67 8.92 -26.70 -26.41
CA ARG A 67 10.03 -26.45 -27.34
C ARG A 67 10.47 -25.01 -27.21
N VAL A 68 11.68 -24.82 -26.70
CA VAL A 68 12.31 -23.49 -26.54
C VAL A 68 13.32 -23.29 -27.65
N THR A 69 13.22 -22.19 -28.38
CA THR A 69 14.17 -21.80 -29.41
C THR A 69 14.79 -20.46 -29.02
N ILE A 70 16.13 -20.40 -29.00
CA ILE A 70 16.91 -19.22 -28.65
C ILE A 70 17.73 -18.82 -29.87
N ASP A 71 17.69 -17.56 -30.25
CA ASP A 71 18.53 -17.04 -31.34
C ASP A 71 20.01 -17.05 -30.93
N ALA A 72 20.86 -17.62 -31.78
CA ALA A 72 22.30 -17.75 -31.51
C ALA A 72 23.07 -16.49 -31.92
N VAL A 73 22.67 -15.33 -31.39
CA VAL A 73 23.18 -14.00 -31.80
C VAL A 73 24.61 -13.70 -31.34
N ASN A 74 25.10 -14.37 -30.30
CA ASN A 74 26.43 -14.13 -29.72
C ASN A 74 27.46 -15.21 -30.06
N GLY A 75 27.05 -16.29 -30.71
CA GLY A 75 27.97 -17.35 -31.11
C GLY A 75 27.31 -18.72 -31.19
N SER A 76 28.04 -19.75 -30.75
CA SER A 76 27.78 -21.12 -31.17
C SER A 76 27.11 -22.00 -30.11
N VAL A 77 26.79 -21.46 -28.93
CA VAL A 77 26.17 -22.24 -27.85
C VAL A 77 25.04 -21.47 -27.16
N GLY A 78 24.22 -22.20 -26.41
CA GLY A 78 23.23 -21.60 -25.53
C GLY A 78 22.86 -22.49 -24.35
N GLY A 79 22.13 -21.89 -23.43
CA GLY A 79 21.63 -22.53 -22.22
C GLY A 79 20.18 -22.13 -21.97
N ILE A 80 19.48 -22.95 -21.20
CA ILE A 80 18.12 -22.66 -20.74
C ILE A 80 18.00 -22.82 -19.23
N TYR A 81 17.02 -22.10 -18.70
CA TYR A 81 16.41 -22.33 -17.40
C TYR A 81 14.90 -22.13 -17.54
N LEU A 82 14.11 -23.06 -17.02
CA LEU A 82 12.64 -23.05 -17.07
C LEU A 82 12.09 -23.18 -15.64
N THR A 83 11.06 -22.40 -15.33
CA THR A 83 10.22 -22.59 -14.14
C THR A 83 8.76 -22.71 -14.51
N THR A 84 7.96 -23.38 -13.66
CA THR A 84 6.52 -23.52 -13.86
C THR A 84 5.74 -23.39 -12.54
N ASP A 85 4.69 -22.57 -12.55
CA ASP A 85 3.80 -22.35 -11.40
C ASP A 85 2.74 -23.46 -11.23
N GLY A 86 2.56 -24.31 -12.25
CA GLY A 86 1.71 -25.51 -12.26
C GLY A 86 2.33 -26.70 -13.00
N GLY A 87 1.78 -27.90 -12.82
CA GLY A 87 2.24 -29.11 -13.53
C GLY A 87 3.62 -29.62 -13.11
N GLN A 88 4.25 -30.44 -13.95
CA GLN A 88 5.55 -31.07 -13.67
C GLN A 88 6.45 -31.11 -14.92
N LEU A 89 7.69 -30.62 -14.78
CA LEU A 89 8.73 -30.71 -15.80
C LEU A 89 9.43 -32.07 -15.77
N ALA A 90 9.84 -32.55 -16.95
CA ALA A 90 10.72 -33.69 -17.10
C ALA A 90 11.70 -33.50 -18.26
N THR A 91 12.89 -34.07 -18.13
CA THR A 91 13.92 -34.03 -19.17
C THR A 91 13.56 -34.93 -20.35
N ILE A 92 14.14 -34.61 -21.51
CA ILE A 92 14.15 -35.50 -22.67
C ILE A 92 15.63 -35.86 -22.95
N ASP A 93 15.89 -37.15 -23.18
CA ASP A 93 17.23 -37.65 -23.46
C ASP A 93 17.86 -36.91 -24.65
N GLY A 94 19.15 -36.58 -24.54
CA GLY A 94 19.89 -35.85 -25.57
C GLY A 94 19.64 -34.35 -25.63
N GLN A 95 18.77 -33.79 -24.78
CA GLN A 95 18.55 -32.33 -24.74
C GLN A 95 19.63 -31.57 -23.96
N GLY A 96 20.43 -32.25 -23.15
CA GLY A 96 21.47 -31.62 -22.33
C GLY A 96 20.89 -30.81 -21.18
N THR A 97 19.88 -31.37 -20.50
CA THR A 97 19.14 -30.73 -19.41
C THR A 97 19.05 -31.65 -18.20
N HIS A 98 18.89 -31.08 -17.02
CA HIS A 98 18.57 -31.79 -15.78
C HIS A 98 17.50 -31.03 -14.98
N LEU A 99 16.77 -31.75 -14.14
CA LEU A 99 15.84 -31.14 -13.18
C LEU A 99 16.59 -30.67 -11.94
N VAL A 100 16.22 -29.50 -11.43
CA VAL A 100 16.48 -29.17 -10.02
C VAL A 100 15.43 -29.88 -9.17
N ASP A 101 14.17 -29.74 -9.57
CA ASP A 101 12.99 -30.40 -9.01
C ASP A 101 11.89 -30.51 -10.09
N ALA A 102 10.69 -30.93 -9.71
CA ALA A 102 9.58 -31.09 -10.64
C ALA A 102 9.06 -29.77 -11.26
N ARG A 103 9.48 -28.60 -10.75
CA ARG A 103 9.05 -27.27 -11.18
C ARG A 103 10.16 -26.47 -11.87
N GLN A 104 11.39 -26.99 -11.86
CA GLN A 104 12.55 -26.28 -12.39
C GLN A 104 13.46 -27.19 -13.21
N LEU A 105 13.82 -26.72 -14.40
CA LEU A 105 14.71 -27.43 -15.32
C LEU A 105 15.79 -26.50 -15.84
N LEU A 106 17.04 -26.94 -15.81
CA LEU A 106 18.16 -26.20 -16.39
C LEU A 106 18.99 -27.06 -17.34
N HIS A 107 19.77 -26.41 -18.19
CA HIS A 107 20.79 -27.08 -18.98
C HIS A 107 21.88 -27.71 -18.10
N SER A 108 22.43 -28.85 -18.50
CA SER A 108 23.57 -29.53 -17.84
C SER A 108 24.92 -29.19 -18.47
N ALA A 109 24.92 -28.72 -19.73
CA ALA A 109 26.08 -28.19 -20.44
C ALA A 109 25.60 -27.23 -21.56
N PRO A 110 26.44 -26.29 -22.03
CA PRO A 110 26.09 -25.43 -23.17
C PRO A 110 25.76 -26.27 -24.41
N LYS A 111 24.57 -26.09 -24.96
CA LYS A 111 24.11 -26.80 -26.14
C LYS A 111 24.54 -26.05 -27.39
N ARG A 112 25.10 -26.75 -28.37
CA ARG A 112 25.53 -26.13 -29.63
C ARG A 112 24.36 -25.61 -30.45
N ALA A 113 24.54 -24.44 -31.02
CA ALA A 113 23.65 -23.86 -32.01
C ALA A 113 23.73 -24.64 -33.32
N SER A 114 22.59 -24.72 -34.00
CA SER A 114 22.45 -25.30 -35.33
C SER A 114 21.45 -24.46 -36.13
N GLY A 115 21.81 -24.07 -37.35
CA GLY A 115 20.95 -23.23 -38.18
C GLY A 115 20.66 -21.85 -37.58
N GLY A 116 21.60 -21.28 -36.82
CA GLY A 116 21.46 -19.95 -36.21
C GLY A 116 20.65 -19.91 -34.91
N VAL A 117 20.21 -21.06 -34.39
CA VAL A 117 19.44 -21.15 -33.14
C VAL A 117 19.93 -22.27 -32.24
N VAL A 118 19.62 -22.18 -30.95
CA VAL A 118 19.76 -23.26 -29.97
C VAL A 118 18.35 -23.70 -29.58
N ARG A 119 18.04 -24.98 -29.79
CA ARG A 119 16.72 -25.53 -29.48
C ARG A 119 16.79 -26.53 -28.34
N PHE A 120 15.96 -26.34 -27.33
CA PHE A 120 15.75 -27.29 -26.24
C PHE A 120 14.31 -27.79 -26.26
N GLU A 121 14.13 -29.05 -25.86
CA GLU A 121 12.82 -29.62 -25.61
C GLU A 121 12.76 -30.17 -24.18
N ALA A 122 11.64 -29.97 -23.52
CA ALA A 122 11.34 -30.53 -22.21
C ALA A 122 9.91 -31.09 -22.23
N ARG A 123 9.64 -32.08 -21.39
CA ARG A 123 8.27 -32.52 -21.12
C ARG A 123 7.67 -31.66 -20.03
N TRP A 124 6.40 -31.34 -20.16
CA TRP A 124 5.58 -30.76 -19.10
C TRP A 124 4.28 -31.54 -19.01
N THR A 125 3.99 -32.09 -17.83
CA THR A 125 2.75 -32.83 -17.56
C THR A 125 1.76 -31.91 -16.87
N ALA A 126 0.59 -31.73 -17.49
CA ALA A 126 -0.49 -30.94 -16.95
C ALA A 126 -1.05 -31.56 -15.64
N PRO A 127 -1.47 -30.73 -14.67
CA PRO A 127 -2.29 -31.19 -13.55
C PRO A 127 -3.55 -31.93 -14.00
N ALA A 128 -4.10 -32.78 -13.14
CA ALA A 128 -5.30 -33.58 -13.42
C ALA A 128 -6.59 -32.76 -13.47
N THR A 129 -6.61 -31.58 -12.84
CA THR A 129 -7.73 -30.63 -12.87
C THR A 129 -7.43 -29.56 -13.91
N PRO A 130 -8.32 -29.26 -14.87
CA PRO A 130 -8.13 -28.18 -15.83
C PRO A 130 -7.77 -26.85 -15.16
N GLY A 131 -6.91 -26.07 -15.82
CA GLY A 131 -6.46 -24.80 -15.26
C GLY A 131 -5.52 -24.03 -16.16
N GLY A 132 -4.83 -23.09 -15.53
CA GLY A 132 -3.81 -22.23 -16.10
C GLY A 132 -2.40 -22.62 -15.69
N VAL A 133 -1.42 -22.29 -16.51
CA VAL A 133 0.00 -22.37 -16.15
C VAL A 133 0.79 -21.21 -16.74
N LEU A 134 1.76 -20.73 -15.98
CA LEU A 134 2.81 -19.82 -16.41
C LEU A 134 4.15 -20.57 -16.45
N ILE A 135 4.81 -20.53 -17.61
CA ILE A 135 6.18 -21.01 -17.79
C ILE A 135 7.10 -19.80 -17.97
N ASP A 136 7.99 -19.56 -17.02
CA ASP A 136 9.07 -18.60 -17.21
C ASP A 136 10.25 -19.29 -17.89
N VAL A 137 10.82 -18.62 -18.88
CA VAL A 137 11.92 -19.13 -19.70
C VAL A 137 13.03 -18.12 -19.74
N TRP A 138 14.20 -18.51 -19.27
CA TRP A 138 15.45 -17.77 -19.48
C TRP A 138 16.30 -18.49 -20.51
N GLY A 139 16.77 -17.73 -21.49
CA GLY A 139 17.62 -18.21 -22.59
C GLY A 139 18.93 -17.47 -22.63
N LEU A 140 20.01 -18.21 -22.85
CA LEU A 140 21.37 -17.68 -23.02
C LEU A 140 21.85 -17.95 -24.44
N SER A 141 22.38 -16.94 -25.12
CA SER A 141 23.22 -17.07 -26.31
C SER A 141 24.66 -16.74 -25.96
N GLY A 142 25.56 -17.71 -26.12
CA GLY A 142 26.95 -17.60 -25.72
C GLY A 142 27.96 -17.83 -26.84
N ASN A 143 29.12 -17.20 -26.70
CA ASN A 143 30.20 -17.26 -27.70
C ASN A 143 30.97 -18.61 -27.67
N GLY A 144 30.83 -19.39 -26.60
CA GLY A 144 31.44 -20.71 -26.43
C GLY A 144 32.87 -20.70 -25.89
N ASP A 145 33.35 -19.58 -25.35
CA ASP A 145 34.68 -19.45 -24.75
C ASP A 145 34.75 -19.92 -23.28
N ASN A 146 33.62 -20.37 -22.73
CA ASN A 146 33.45 -20.81 -21.33
C ASN A 146 33.74 -19.70 -20.29
N GLY A 147 33.75 -18.45 -20.73
CA GLY A 147 33.67 -17.24 -19.93
C GLY A 147 32.25 -16.69 -19.89
N SER A 148 32.10 -15.45 -19.41
CA SER A 148 30.81 -14.76 -19.29
C SER A 148 30.73 -13.44 -20.07
N ARG A 149 31.79 -13.09 -20.79
CA ARG A 149 31.89 -11.85 -21.58
C ARG A 149 31.56 -12.15 -23.03
N GLY A 150 30.81 -11.26 -23.66
CA GLY A 150 30.31 -11.46 -25.02
C GLY A 150 29.08 -12.37 -25.10
N ASP A 151 28.53 -12.77 -23.95
CA ASP A 151 27.30 -13.54 -23.87
C ASP A 151 26.11 -12.62 -23.60
N GLY A 152 24.94 -13.02 -24.08
CA GLY A 152 23.70 -12.28 -23.91
C GLY A 152 22.58 -13.21 -23.44
N ALA A 153 21.75 -12.68 -22.54
CA ALA A 153 20.63 -13.38 -21.94
C ALA A 153 19.34 -12.60 -22.16
N ALA A 154 18.23 -13.33 -22.27
CA ALA A 154 16.89 -12.78 -22.30
C ALA A 154 15.94 -13.70 -21.52
N SER A 155 14.74 -13.21 -21.26
CA SER A 155 13.65 -14.00 -20.69
C SER A 155 12.36 -13.76 -21.43
N THR A 156 11.48 -14.74 -21.40
CA THR A 156 10.09 -14.64 -21.87
C THR A 156 9.20 -15.49 -20.99
N GLN A 157 7.92 -15.20 -21.01
CA GLN A 157 6.89 -16.00 -20.35
C GLN A 157 5.99 -16.67 -21.40
N LEU A 158 5.51 -17.86 -21.07
CA LEU A 158 4.46 -18.55 -21.81
C LEU A 158 3.33 -18.88 -20.83
N ALA A 159 2.20 -18.19 -20.94
CA ALA A 159 0.98 -18.50 -20.22
C ALA A 159 0.00 -19.22 -21.14
N PHE A 160 -0.59 -20.32 -20.67
CA PHE A 160 -1.63 -21.04 -21.41
C PHE A 160 -2.56 -21.83 -20.48
N ALA A 161 -3.75 -22.15 -20.98
CA ALA A 161 -4.67 -23.05 -20.31
C ALA A 161 -4.51 -24.49 -20.81
N TYR A 162 -4.96 -25.45 -20.00
CA TYR A 162 -5.00 -26.87 -20.30
C TYR A 162 -6.31 -27.49 -19.82
N GLY A 163 -6.81 -28.48 -20.56
CA GLY A 163 -8.07 -29.16 -20.27
C GLY A 163 -9.33 -28.33 -20.47
N CYS A 164 -9.21 -27.11 -21.02
CA CYS A 164 -10.32 -26.17 -21.22
C CYS A 164 -9.95 -25.11 -22.27
N THR A 165 -10.89 -24.23 -22.64
CA THR A 165 -10.54 -22.99 -23.36
C THR A 165 -10.12 -21.93 -22.35
N GLY A 166 -8.89 -21.43 -22.47
CA GLY A 166 -8.35 -20.42 -21.56
C GLY A 166 -8.83 -19.00 -21.86
N SER A 167 -9.00 -18.21 -20.81
CA SER A 167 -9.14 -16.75 -20.85
C SER A 167 -8.07 -16.11 -19.96
N THR A 168 -7.75 -14.86 -20.24
CA THR A 168 -6.88 -14.05 -19.36
C THR A 168 -7.73 -13.44 -18.26
N PHE A 169 -7.22 -13.46 -17.04
CA PHE A 169 -7.79 -12.81 -15.86
C PHE A 169 -6.72 -11.94 -15.21
N TYR A 170 -7.13 -10.85 -14.57
CA TYR A 170 -6.28 -9.83 -13.98
C TYR A 170 -6.44 -9.83 -12.48
N TRP A 171 -5.35 -9.65 -11.75
CA TRP A 171 -5.40 -9.59 -10.29
C TRP A 171 -6.29 -8.40 -9.89
N ASP A 172 -7.29 -8.65 -9.06
CA ASP A 172 -8.28 -7.68 -8.59
C ASP A 172 -8.29 -7.81 -7.07
N ARG A 173 -7.50 -6.94 -6.43
CA ARG A 173 -7.15 -7.09 -5.02
C ARG A 173 -8.16 -6.39 -4.11
N ASP A 174 -8.74 -5.29 -4.54
CA ASP A 174 -9.74 -4.55 -3.76
C ASP A 174 -11.18 -4.99 -4.06
N ALA A 175 -11.38 -5.83 -5.08
CA ALA A 175 -12.62 -6.47 -5.46
C ALA A 175 -13.69 -5.49 -6.01
N ASP A 176 -13.26 -4.47 -6.75
CA ASP A 176 -14.17 -3.58 -7.49
C ASP A 176 -14.62 -4.12 -8.86
N GLY A 177 -13.94 -5.18 -9.35
CA GLY A 177 -14.25 -5.86 -10.60
C GLY A 177 -13.32 -5.52 -11.77
N TYR A 178 -12.40 -4.57 -11.60
CA TYR A 178 -11.28 -4.27 -12.50
C TYR A 178 -9.97 -4.80 -11.90
N GLY A 179 -8.96 -5.05 -12.72
CA GLY A 179 -7.68 -5.55 -12.21
C GLY A 179 -6.47 -5.08 -13.00
N ASP A 180 -5.29 -5.22 -12.40
CA ASP A 180 -4.01 -4.80 -12.96
C ASP A 180 -3.68 -5.54 -14.27
N SER A 181 -3.66 -4.76 -15.36
CA SER A 181 -3.31 -5.22 -16.71
C SER A 181 -1.91 -5.86 -16.81
N THR A 182 -1.01 -5.54 -15.87
CA THR A 182 0.36 -6.06 -15.79
C THR A 182 0.47 -7.33 -14.94
N ALA A 183 -0.54 -7.63 -14.11
CA ALA A 183 -0.58 -8.80 -13.24
C ALA A 183 -1.66 -9.81 -13.68
N SER A 184 -1.48 -10.37 -14.89
CA SER A 184 -2.44 -11.31 -15.48
C SER A 184 -2.08 -12.80 -15.32
N LYS A 185 -3.12 -13.65 -15.37
CA LYS A 185 -3.02 -15.11 -15.43
C LYS A 185 -3.98 -15.66 -16.48
N VAL A 186 -3.55 -16.69 -17.21
CA VAL A 186 -4.45 -17.46 -18.07
C VAL A 186 -5.07 -18.59 -17.26
N ALA A 187 -6.39 -18.76 -17.28
CA ALA A 187 -7.08 -19.85 -16.58
C ALA A 187 -8.38 -20.28 -17.30
N CYS A 188 -9.04 -21.33 -16.81
CA CYS A 188 -10.34 -21.79 -17.34
C CYS A 188 -11.53 -20.96 -16.83
N SER A 189 -11.38 -20.39 -15.65
CA SER A 189 -12.36 -19.58 -14.92
C SER A 189 -11.58 -18.59 -14.05
N PRO A 190 -12.18 -17.48 -13.59
CA PRO A 190 -11.50 -16.53 -12.73
C PRO A 190 -10.96 -17.23 -11.48
N PRO A 191 -9.65 -17.15 -11.20
CA PRO A 191 -9.11 -17.53 -9.90
C PRO A 191 -9.67 -16.63 -8.77
N PRO A 192 -9.52 -17.01 -7.49
CA PRO A 192 -9.80 -16.11 -6.37
C PRO A 192 -8.96 -14.83 -6.48
N ASP A 193 -9.56 -13.67 -6.21
CA ASP A 193 -8.94 -12.34 -6.30
C ASP A 193 -8.53 -11.98 -7.74
N TYR A 194 -9.21 -12.53 -8.76
CA TYR A 194 -8.97 -12.17 -10.15
C TYR A 194 -10.30 -11.90 -10.86
N THR A 195 -10.29 -10.91 -11.75
CA THR A 195 -11.42 -10.53 -12.61
C THR A 195 -11.08 -10.72 -14.10
N ALA A 196 -12.10 -10.70 -14.96
CA ALA A 196 -11.91 -10.78 -16.41
C ALA A 196 -11.62 -9.41 -17.06
N GLN A 197 -11.84 -8.32 -16.32
CA GLN A 197 -11.74 -6.96 -16.82
C GLN A 197 -10.44 -6.30 -16.37
N ASP A 198 -9.62 -5.82 -17.30
CA ASP A 198 -8.44 -5.03 -16.99
C ASP A 198 -8.75 -3.54 -16.94
N GLY A 199 -7.76 -2.77 -16.50
CA GLY A 199 -7.76 -1.31 -16.59
C GLY A 199 -7.67 -0.60 -15.25
N ASP A 200 -7.61 -1.34 -14.15
CA ASP A 200 -7.37 -0.76 -12.83
C ASP A 200 -5.94 -0.18 -12.76
N CYS A 201 -5.87 1.07 -12.30
CA CYS A 201 -4.64 1.82 -12.08
C CYS A 201 -4.23 1.90 -10.60
N ASP A 202 -5.10 1.52 -9.65
CA ASP A 202 -4.81 1.35 -8.22
C ASP A 202 -5.64 0.23 -7.55
N ASP A 203 -5.17 -1.01 -7.68
CA ASP A 203 -5.65 -2.26 -7.06
C ASP A 203 -5.69 -2.27 -5.50
N TYR A 204 -5.47 -1.12 -4.86
CA TYR A 204 -5.61 -0.94 -3.42
C TYR A 204 -6.82 -0.10 -3.05
N SER A 205 -7.56 0.45 -4.01
CA SER A 205 -8.65 1.39 -3.81
C SER A 205 -9.83 1.09 -4.72
N VAL A 206 -10.91 0.55 -4.13
CA VAL A 206 -12.18 0.28 -4.84
C VAL A 206 -12.82 1.52 -5.49
N ASN A 207 -12.31 2.71 -5.21
CA ASN A 207 -12.78 3.98 -5.75
C ASN A 207 -11.96 4.46 -6.97
N VAL A 208 -10.97 3.70 -7.42
CA VAL A 208 -10.07 4.07 -8.52
C VAL A 208 -10.12 2.96 -9.59
N HIS A 209 -10.95 3.14 -10.61
CA HIS A 209 -11.07 2.20 -11.73
C HIS A 209 -11.84 2.83 -12.92
N PRO A 210 -11.77 2.27 -14.14
CA PRO A 210 -12.33 2.84 -15.38
C PRO A 210 -13.79 3.32 -15.42
N ASP A 211 -14.62 2.89 -14.47
CA ASP A 211 -16.05 3.25 -14.41
C ASP A 211 -16.35 4.29 -13.31
N ARG A 212 -15.33 4.85 -12.68
CA ARG A 212 -15.49 5.87 -11.65
C ARG A 212 -15.72 7.25 -12.26
N GLU A 213 -16.44 8.07 -11.51
CA GLU A 213 -16.50 9.50 -11.76
C GLU A 213 -15.35 10.15 -10.99
N GLU A 214 -14.73 11.16 -11.60
CA GLU A 214 -13.67 11.95 -10.96
C GLU A 214 -14.21 12.67 -9.72
N LEU A 215 -13.40 12.67 -8.66
CA LEU A 215 -13.57 13.51 -7.49
C LEU A 215 -12.40 14.48 -7.43
N CYS A 216 -12.61 15.65 -6.84
CA CYS A 216 -11.50 16.58 -6.59
C CYS A 216 -10.63 16.09 -5.42
N ASN A 217 -9.81 15.07 -5.66
CA ASN A 217 -9.00 14.40 -4.65
C ASN A 217 -7.52 14.28 -5.07
N GLY A 218 -7.16 14.75 -6.27
CA GLY A 218 -5.81 14.69 -6.83
C GLY A 218 -5.40 13.31 -7.32
N LEU A 219 -6.35 12.40 -7.54
CA LEU A 219 -6.19 11.08 -8.12
C LEU A 219 -6.80 11.05 -9.53
N ASP A 220 -6.37 10.07 -10.31
CA ASP A 220 -7.01 9.66 -11.56
C ASP A 220 -8.00 8.56 -11.17
N ASP A 221 -9.23 8.93 -10.78
CA ASP A 221 -10.19 7.98 -10.23
C ASP A 221 -10.71 7.04 -11.34
N ASN A 222 -10.78 7.51 -12.58
CA ASN A 222 -11.31 6.76 -13.72
C ASN A 222 -10.23 6.11 -14.60
N CYS A 223 -8.96 6.17 -14.21
CA CYS A 223 -7.83 5.56 -14.91
C CYS A 223 -7.70 5.95 -16.40
N ASP A 224 -8.11 7.17 -16.80
CA ASP A 224 -7.99 7.66 -18.18
C ASP A 224 -6.62 8.32 -18.47
N GLY A 225 -5.81 8.54 -17.43
CA GLY A 225 -4.50 9.19 -17.48
C GLY A 225 -4.53 10.71 -17.26
N GLN A 226 -5.69 11.28 -16.92
CA GLN A 226 -5.86 12.64 -16.44
C GLN A 226 -6.22 12.61 -14.95
N VAL A 227 -6.21 13.77 -14.31
CA VAL A 227 -6.47 13.90 -12.87
C VAL A 227 -7.47 15.02 -12.68
N ASP A 228 -8.53 14.75 -11.91
CA ASP A 228 -9.60 15.68 -11.57
C ASP A 228 -10.26 16.33 -12.83
N GLU A 229 -10.37 15.59 -13.94
CA GLU A 229 -11.07 16.03 -15.14
C GLU A 229 -12.59 15.84 -15.06
N GLU A 230 -13.31 16.32 -16.08
CA GLU A 230 -14.78 16.21 -16.17
C GLU A 230 -15.63 16.75 -14.98
N LEU A 231 -14.99 17.36 -13.97
CA LEU A 231 -15.65 18.03 -12.85
C LEU A 231 -16.38 19.32 -13.28
N GLU A 232 -17.47 19.61 -12.57
CA GLU A 232 -18.20 20.87 -12.74
C GLU A 232 -17.34 22.05 -12.27
N VAL A 233 -17.36 23.12 -13.07
CA VAL A 233 -16.64 24.35 -12.71
C VAL A 233 -17.51 25.14 -11.74
N ALA A 234 -17.02 25.32 -10.51
CA ALA A 234 -17.71 26.07 -9.46
C ALA A 234 -16.94 27.33 -9.04
N THR A 235 -17.64 28.23 -8.36
CA THR A 235 -17.01 29.34 -7.65
C THR A 235 -16.36 28.80 -6.37
N GLN A 236 -15.09 29.11 -6.19
CA GLN A 236 -14.28 28.78 -5.01
C GLN A 236 -14.02 30.08 -4.23
N TYR A 237 -13.92 29.99 -2.92
CA TYR A 237 -13.82 31.11 -1.99
C TYR A 237 -12.46 31.11 -1.31
N GLU A 238 -11.86 32.27 -1.10
CA GLU A 238 -10.58 32.41 -0.41
C GLU A 238 -10.66 31.73 0.97
N ASP A 239 -9.68 30.86 1.26
CA ASP A 239 -9.52 30.11 2.50
C ASP A 239 -8.12 30.44 3.03
N VAL A 240 -8.04 31.41 3.95
CA VAL A 240 -6.79 32.03 4.38
C VAL A 240 -6.09 31.21 5.47
N ASP A 241 -6.83 30.44 6.26
CA ASP A 241 -6.26 29.61 7.33
C ASP A 241 -6.13 28.13 6.98
N GLY A 242 -6.74 27.69 5.88
CA GLY A 242 -6.57 26.39 5.26
C GLY A 242 -7.39 25.28 5.91
N ASP A 243 -8.54 25.61 6.49
CA ASP A 243 -9.41 24.63 7.16
C ASP A 243 -10.46 23.99 6.23
N GLY A 244 -10.55 24.46 4.99
CA GLY A 244 -11.45 23.95 3.97
C GLY A 244 -12.79 24.68 3.86
N HIS A 245 -13.00 25.74 4.65
CA HIS A 245 -14.13 26.65 4.56
C HIS A 245 -13.63 28.05 4.16
N GLY A 246 -14.35 28.73 3.26
CA GLY A 246 -13.90 30.03 2.74
C GLY A 246 -14.71 31.23 3.22
N ASP A 247 -14.12 32.43 3.11
CA ASP A 247 -14.77 33.69 3.44
C ASP A 247 -15.85 34.07 2.40
N PHE A 248 -17.08 34.27 2.87
CA PHE A 248 -18.18 34.77 2.06
C PHE A 248 -17.91 36.13 1.40
N PHE A 249 -17.10 36.98 2.03
CA PHE A 249 -16.71 38.30 1.51
C PHE A 249 -15.30 38.31 0.88
N GLY A 250 -14.64 37.15 0.82
CA GLY A 250 -13.28 36.97 0.34
C GLY A 250 -13.14 37.07 -1.18
N ALA A 251 -11.90 36.92 -1.65
CA ALA A 251 -11.66 36.75 -3.09
C ALA A 251 -12.34 35.46 -3.59
N THR A 252 -12.75 35.45 -4.86
CA THR A 252 -13.30 34.24 -5.49
C THR A 252 -12.56 33.92 -6.78
N VAL A 253 -12.49 32.63 -7.09
CA VAL A 253 -11.99 32.11 -8.36
C VAL A 253 -12.99 31.09 -8.90
N VAL A 254 -12.93 30.87 -10.22
CA VAL A 254 -13.80 29.89 -10.89
C VAL A 254 -12.91 28.76 -11.38
N ALA A 255 -13.08 27.57 -10.80
CA ALA A 255 -12.24 26.41 -11.07
C ALA A 255 -13.01 25.11 -10.84
N LYS A 256 -12.53 24.02 -11.46
CA LYS A 256 -13.05 22.65 -11.24
C LYS A 256 -12.79 22.17 -9.81
N CYS A 257 -11.56 22.38 -9.38
CA CYS A 257 -11.07 22.07 -8.05
C CYS A 257 -10.70 23.36 -7.30
N PRO A 258 -10.83 23.41 -5.97
CA PRO A 258 -10.29 24.50 -5.17
C PRO A 258 -8.77 24.58 -5.37
N PRO A 259 -8.21 25.69 -5.90
CA PRO A 259 -6.76 25.89 -5.89
C PRO A 259 -6.25 26.11 -4.46
N GLU A 260 -4.93 26.01 -4.27
CA GLU A 260 -4.30 26.28 -2.96
C GLU A 260 -4.74 27.65 -2.40
N GLY A 261 -5.24 27.64 -1.16
CA GLY A 261 -5.78 28.81 -0.46
C GLY A 261 -7.23 29.16 -0.84
N TYR A 262 -7.98 28.20 -1.37
CA TYR A 262 -9.41 28.35 -1.65
C TYR A 262 -10.19 27.11 -1.21
N ALA A 263 -11.45 27.32 -0.86
CA ALA A 263 -12.43 26.32 -0.44
C ALA A 263 -13.67 26.30 -1.35
N PRO A 264 -14.41 25.18 -1.40
CA PRO A 264 -15.63 25.05 -2.20
C PRO A 264 -16.86 25.75 -1.59
N THR A 265 -16.79 26.12 -0.33
CA THR A 265 -17.89 26.74 0.42
C THR A 265 -17.51 28.09 0.99
N ALA A 266 -18.52 28.88 1.32
CA ALA A 266 -18.42 30.27 1.77
C ALA A 266 -19.08 30.45 3.15
N ASP A 267 -18.83 29.48 4.02
CA ASP A 267 -19.56 29.27 5.27
C ASP A 267 -18.69 29.47 6.51
N ASP A 268 -17.48 29.99 6.34
CA ASP A 268 -16.60 30.35 7.45
C ASP A 268 -16.99 31.72 8.06
N CYS A 269 -17.29 31.74 9.35
CA CYS A 269 -17.57 32.96 10.11
C CYS A 269 -16.32 33.70 10.57
N ASN A 270 -15.14 33.08 10.50
CA ASN A 270 -13.83 33.68 10.77
C ASN A 270 -12.67 32.94 10.06
N ASP A 271 -12.50 33.25 8.77
CA ASP A 271 -11.44 32.81 7.83
C ASP A 271 -10.01 33.25 8.19
N ARG A 272 -9.67 33.31 9.48
CA ARG A 272 -8.32 33.53 10.00
C ARG A 272 -8.03 32.68 11.23
N ALA A 273 -8.96 31.82 11.60
CA ALA A 273 -8.92 30.93 12.74
C ALA A 273 -9.38 29.53 12.30
N PRO A 274 -8.44 28.60 12.04
CA PRO A 274 -8.77 27.27 11.50
C PRO A 274 -9.47 26.35 12.52
N ASP A 275 -9.71 26.87 13.73
CA ASP A 275 -10.53 26.27 14.78
C ASP A 275 -11.95 26.84 14.84
N VAL A 276 -12.33 27.72 13.90
CA VAL A 276 -13.64 28.36 13.80
C VAL A 276 -14.21 28.15 12.39
N SER A 277 -15.08 27.16 12.23
CA SER A 277 -15.77 26.86 10.97
C SER A 277 -16.94 25.89 11.19
N PRO A 278 -17.85 25.68 10.23
CA PRO A 278 -18.99 24.77 10.39
C PRO A 278 -18.68 23.34 10.83
N SER A 279 -17.43 22.89 10.62
CA SER A 279 -16.94 21.57 11.03
C SER A 279 -16.29 21.57 12.42
N ALA A 280 -16.06 22.74 13.01
CA ALA A 280 -15.43 22.88 14.31
C ALA A 280 -16.30 22.34 15.45
N THR A 281 -15.63 21.87 16.51
CA THR A 281 -16.29 21.46 17.74
C THR A 281 -16.29 22.63 18.70
N GLU A 282 -17.48 22.98 19.22
CA GLU A 282 -17.63 24.00 20.25
C GLU A 282 -16.66 23.80 21.42
N THR A 283 -15.98 24.88 21.80
CA THR A 283 -15.18 24.95 23.00
C THR A 283 -15.70 26.11 23.83
N CYS A 284 -15.89 25.92 25.13
CA CYS A 284 -16.37 27.01 26.00
C CYS A 284 -15.33 28.14 26.10
N ASN A 285 -15.36 29.08 25.16
CA ASN A 285 -14.38 30.12 24.92
C ASN A 285 -15.03 31.48 24.61
N LEU A 286 -16.37 31.57 24.66
CA LEU A 286 -17.20 32.73 24.35
C LEU A 286 -17.15 33.12 22.85
N ARG A 287 -16.93 32.15 21.98
CA ARG A 287 -17.00 32.26 20.52
C ARG A 287 -17.99 31.24 19.99
N ASP A 288 -18.50 31.55 18.80
CA ASP A 288 -19.23 30.62 17.97
C ASP A 288 -18.16 29.91 17.14
N ASP A 289 -17.71 28.74 17.58
CA ASP A 289 -16.64 28.01 16.90
C ASP A 289 -17.20 27.30 15.67
N ASN A 290 -18.45 26.81 15.72
CA ASN A 290 -19.07 26.05 14.65
C ASN A 290 -19.92 26.87 13.66
N CYS A 291 -19.90 28.19 13.79
CA CYS A 291 -20.62 29.13 12.94
C CYS A 291 -22.14 28.87 12.82
N ASP A 292 -22.79 28.26 13.83
CA ASP A 292 -24.24 27.98 13.82
C ASP A 292 -25.09 29.19 14.28
N GLY A 293 -24.43 30.26 14.72
CA GLY A 293 -25.03 31.50 15.24
C GLY A 293 -25.30 31.46 16.74
N ARG A 294 -24.87 30.42 17.45
CA ARG A 294 -24.89 30.31 18.91
C ARG A 294 -23.47 30.29 19.44
N VAL A 295 -23.34 30.68 20.70
CA VAL A 295 -22.03 30.76 21.37
C VAL A 295 -22.01 29.71 22.47
N ASP A 296 -20.99 28.85 22.43
CA ASP A 296 -20.70 27.81 23.41
C ASP A 296 -21.90 26.89 23.70
N GLU A 297 -22.73 26.56 22.73
CA GLU A 297 -23.87 25.67 22.96
C GLU A 297 -23.42 24.24 23.23
N ARG A 298 -24.12 23.54 24.14
CA ARG A 298 -23.84 22.15 24.53
C ARG A 298 -22.49 21.93 25.24
N VAL A 299 -21.69 22.98 25.44
CA VAL A 299 -20.43 22.93 26.21
C VAL A 299 -20.45 23.78 27.48
N ARG A 300 -21.47 24.63 27.65
CA ARG A 300 -21.72 25.34 28.91
C ARG A 300 -22.20 24.36 29.99
N GLU A 301 -21.82 24.66 31.24
CA GLU A 301 -22.18 23.85 32.41
C GLU A 301 -23.70 23.79 32.56
N VAL A 302 -24.27 22.59 32.66
CA VAL A 302 -25.68 22.38 33.00
C VAL A 302 -25.79 21.98 34.47
N CYS A 303 -26.67 22.62 35.21
CA CYS A 303 -26.91 22.38 36.64
C CYS A 303 -28.40 22.32 36.95
N GLY A 304 -28.73 21.78 38.13
CA GLY A 304 -30.11 21.51 38.52
C GLY A 304 -30.60 20.16 38.00
N VAL A 305 -31.74 19.73 38.50
CA VAL A 305 -32.43 18.49 38.12
C VAL A 305 -33.86 18.87 37.71
N GLY A 306 -34.50 18.04 36.88
CA GLY A 306 -35.89 18.27 36.52
C GLY A 306 -36.15 19.60 35.84
N MET A 307 -37.22 20.27 36.26
CA MET A 307 -37.61 21.61 35.79
C MET A 307 -36.66 22.72 36.25
N CYS A 308 -35.77 22.44 37.20
CA CYS A 308 -34.71 23.37 37.60
C CYS A 308 -33.44 23.25 36.76
N ALA A 309 -33.37 22.33 35.80
CA ALA A 309 -32.22 22.26 34.90
C ALA A 309 -32.01 23.60 34.17
N ARG A 310 -30.83 24.19 34.29
CA ARG A 310 -30.41 25.42 33.62
C ARG A 310 -29.04 25.21 33.00
N GLU A 311 -28.79 25.90 31.91
CA GLU A 311 -27.47 26.02 31.30
C GLU A 311 -26.81 27.31 31.80
N ALA A 312 -25.52 27.28 32.09
CA ALA A 312 -24.78 28.45 32.55
C ALA A 312 -24.78 29.57 31.49
N ASP A 313 -24.87 30.83 31.91
CA ASP A 313 -24.75 31.97 31.00
C ASP A 313 -23.30 32.25 30.57
N THR A 314 -22.31 31.64 31.24
CA THR A 314 -20.88 31.87 30.97
C THR A 314 -20.08 30.58 31.09
N CYS A 315 -18.85 30.58 30.57
CA CYS A 315 -17.89 29.49 30.73
C CYS A 315 -17.16 29.46 32.08
N SER A 316 -17.59 30.24 33.08
CA SER A 316 -16.96 30.23 34.39
C SER A 316 -17.48 29.05 35.22
N PRO A 317 -16.60 28.21 35.82
CA PRO A 317 -17.04 27.12 36.69
C PRO A 317 -17.92 27.62 37.83
N GLY A 318 -19.06 26.97 38.04
CA GLY A 318 -20.02 27.34 39.07
C GLY A 318 -20.84 28.59 38.75
N SER A 319 -20.82 29.06 37.51
CA SER A 319 -21.71 30.16 37.07
C SER A 319 -23.13 29.68 36.79
N CYS A 320 -23.34 28.36 36.71
CA CYS A 320 -24.67 27.81 36.59
C CYS A 320 -25.45 27.94 37.90
N THR A 321 -26.64 28.56 37.84
CA THR A 321 -27.58 28.63 38.96
C THR A 321 -28.82 27.81 38.60
N PRO A 322 -29.12 26.71 39.32
CA PRO A 322 -30.35 25.95 39.09
C PRO A 322 -31.59 26.82 39.23
N GLY A 323 -32.69 26.43 38.56
CA GLY A 323 -34.01 27.02 38.81
C GLY A 323 -34.42 26.92 40.28
N GLU A 324 -35.28 27.82 40.72
CA GLU A 324 -35.89 27.69 42.06
C GLU A 324 -36.86 26.51 42.06
N PRO A 325 -36.82 25.64 43.08
CA PRO A 325 -37.74 24.51 43.20
C PRO A 325 -39.16 25.03 43.46
N MET A 326 -40.13 24.45 42.78
CA MET A 326 -41.55 24.73 42.94
C MET A 326 -42.25 23.58 43.65
N PRO A 327 -43.43 23.80 44.27
CA PRO A 327 -44.22 22.69 44.78
C PRO A 327 -44.67 21.79 43.63
N GLU A 328 -44.59 20.47 43.84
CA GLU A 328 -45.03 19.44 42.91
C GLU A 328 -46.45 19.65 42.36
N GLU A 329 -46.56 19.66 41.02
CA GLU A 329 -47.81 19.50 40.29
C GLU A 329 -47.80 18.14 39.58
N CYS A 330 -48.91 17.39 39.60
CA CYS A 330 -48.97 16.09 38.94
C CYS A 330 -49.04 16.24 37.39
N ASN A 331 -47.93 16.60 36.77
CA ASN A 331 -47.83 16.98 35.36
C ASN A 331 -46.80 16.09 34.61
N GLY A 332 -46.13 15.17 35.30
CA GLY A 332 -45.11 14.29 34.74
C GLY A 332 -43.72 14.92 34.68
N LEU A 333 -43.48 15.99 35.43
CA LEU A 333 -42.21 16.72 35.54
C LEU A 333 -41.76 16.75 37.01
N ASP A 334 -40.46 16.95 37.22
CA ASP A 334 -39.84 17.13 38.55
C ASP A 334 -39.83 18.64 38.85
N ASP A 335 -40.84 19.14 39.56
CA ASP A 335 -41.07 20.57 39.80
C ASP A 335 -40.28 21.07 41.02
N ASP A 336 -40.04 20.22 42.02
CA ASP A 336 -39.31 20.52 43.25
C ASP A 336 -37.81 20.23 43.17
N CYS A 337 -37.38 19.61 42.07
CA CYS A 337 -36.01 19.44 41.64
C CYS A 337 -35.19 18.52 42.55
N ASN A 338 -35.85 17.57 43.20
CA ASN A 338 -35.23 16.56 44.05
C ASN A 338 -34.75 15.32 43.26
N GLY A 339 -35.12 15.21 41.98
CA GLY A 339 -34.74 14.11 41.08
C GLY A 339 -35.74 12.95 41.01
N GLU A 340 -36.89 13.08 41.65
CA GLU A 340 -38.06 12.22 41.49
C GLU A 340 -39.12 12.97 40.65
N VAL A 341 -40.12 12.27 40.13
CA VAL A 341 -41.20 12.88 39.31
C VAL A 341 -42.53 12.63 40.00
N ASP A 342 -43.33 13.69 40.17
CA ASP A 342 -44.68 13.69 40.77
C ASP A 342 -44.77 13.02 42.16
N GLU A 343 -43.76 13.23 43.01
CA GLU A 343 -43.66 12.64 44.35
C GLU A 343 -44.29 13.50 45.47
N GLY A 344 -44.47 12.87 46.64
CA GLY A 344 -44.95 13.55 47.83
C GLY A 344 -46.46 13.43 48.11
N THR A 345 -46.82 13.76 49.34
CA THR A 345 -48.15 13.54 49.91
C THR A 345 -49.15 14.60 49.44
N GLY A 346 -49.59 14.48 48.19
CA GLY A 346 -50.55 15.35 47.51
C GLY A 346 -51.47 14.58 46.57
N PRO A 347 -52.20 15.24 45.64
CA PRO A 347 -53.08 14.55 44.68
C PRO A 347 -52.36 13.54 43.76
N CYS A 348 -51.02 13.50 43.76
CA CYS A 348 -50.20 12.56 43.00
C CYS A 348 -50.05 11.19 43.72
N ASP A 349 -50.26 11.15 45.04
CA ASP A 349 -50.18 9.96 45.89
C ASP A 349 -51.52 9.18 45.98
N ALA A 350 -52.55 9.61 45.25
CA ALA A 350 -53.80 8.87 45.18
C ALA A 350 -53.54 7.58 44.36
N PRO A 351 -53.71 6.37 44.93
CA PRO A 351 -53.68 5.17 44.12
C PRO A 351 -54.77 5.33 43.07
N VAL A 352 -54.38 5.32 41.79
CA VAL A 352 -55.30 5.30 40.67
C VAL A 352 -56.15 4.03 40.78
N THR A 353 -57.23 4.15 41.54
CA THR A 353 -58.31 3.18 41.66
C THR A 353 -59.49 3.80 40.96
N GLY A 354 -59.43 3.79 39.63
CA GLY A 354 -60.52 4.32 38.82
C GLY A 354 -60.11 4.79 37.44
N CYS A 355 -59.52 3.91 36.62
CA CYS A 355 -59.78 4.00 35.19
C CYS A 355 -61.19 3.47 34.91
N ASP A 356 -62.22 4.23 35.30
CA ASP A 356 -63.54 4.08 34.67
C ASP A 356 -63.44 4.83 33.34
N GLY A 357 -63.14 4.05 32.30
CA GLY A 357 -62.57 4.55 31.06
C GLY A 357 -63.39 5.64 30.37
N VAL A 358 -62.69 6.71 29.99
CA VAL A 358 -62.67 7.22 28.61
C VAL A 358 -61.27 7.80 28.33
N GLY A 359 -60.47 7.02 27.59
CA GLY A 359 -59.60 7.48 26.51
C GLY A 359 -58.38 8.37 26.81
N CYS A 360 -57.19 7.75 26.84
CA CYS A 360 -56.10 8.14 25.94
C CYS A 360 -55.58 6.85 25.28
N GLY A 361 -55.71 6.80 23.95
CA GLY A 361 -55.46 5.62 23.13
C GLY A 361 -53.98 5.41 22.79
N GLU A 362 -53.68 4.12 22.69
CA GLU A 362 -52.60 3.39 22.01
C GLU A 362 -51.58 4.14 21.13
N GLY A 363 -50.32 3.68 21.23
CA GLY A 363 -49.31 3.81 20.18
C GLY A 363 -47.99 3.11 20.52
N SER A 364 -47.80 1.88 20.03
CA SER A 364 -46.66 0.99 20.27
C SER A 364 -45.28 1.48 19.79
N ALA A 365 -44.22 1.11 20.53
CA ALA A 365 -42.91 0.62 20.09
C ALA A 365 -42.06 0.42 21.37
N GLY A 366 -41.22 -0.58 21.60
CA GLY A 366 -40.55 -1.54 20.75
C GLY A 366 -39.25 -1.86 21.53
N SER A 367 -39.07 -3.12 21.92
CA SER A 367 -37.97 -3.54 22.78
C SER A 367 -36.59 -3.36 22.12
N ALA A 368 -35.66 -2.70 22.82
CA ALA A 368 -34.22 -2.86 22.59
C ALA A 368 -33.63 -3.63 23.77
N GLY A 369 -33.26 -4.89 23.52
CA GLY A 369 -32.60 -5.77 24.48
C GLY A 369 -31.13 -5.40 24.62
N SER A 370 -30.71 -5.20 25.87
CA SER A 370 -29.30 -5.08 26.23
C SER A 370 -28.66 -6.46 26.44
N SER A 371 -27.37 -6.48 26.11
CA SER A 371 -26.38 -7.54 26.06
C SER A 371 -26.34 -8.53 27.23
N GLY A 372 -26.26 -9.82 26.90
CA GLY A 372 -25.86 -10.90 27.79
C GLY A 372 -24.57 -11.57 27.29
N SER A 373 -23.51 -11.52 28.10
CA SER A 373 -22.21 -12.13 27.86
C SER A 373 -22.16 -13.59 28.35
N ALA A 374 -21.56 -14.50 27.57
CA ALA A 374 -21.22 -15.85 28.02
C ALA A 374 -19.97 -16.42 27.31
N GLY A 375 -19.10 -17.07 28.11
CA GLY A 375 -18.23 -18.21 27.75
C GLY A 375 -16.88 -17.88 27.10
N SER A 376 -15.70 -18.08 27.70
CA SER A 376 -15.01 -19.29 28.23
C SER A 376 -13.98 -19.91 27.27
N ALA A 377 -12.69 -19.80 27.60
CA ALA A 377 -11.57 -20.76 27.41
C ALA A 377 -10.24 -19.99 27.62
N GLY A 378 -9.16 -20.47 28.25
CA GLY A 378 -8.75 -21.82 28.64
C GLY A 378 -7.48 -22.26 27.88
N ALA A 379 -6.28 -21.87 28.36
CA ALA A 379 -4.95 -22.51 28.20
C ALA A 379 -3.87 -21.48 28.63
N GLY A 380 -2.87 -21.73 29.46
CA GLY A 380 -2.06 -22.94 29.67
C GLY A 380 -0.60 -22.57 29.30
N ALA A 381 0.17 -22.05 30.25
CA ALA A 381 1.49 -21.46 30.02
C ALA A 381 2.64 -22.26 30.66
N GLY A 382 3.71 -22.45 29.88
CA GLY A 382 5.12 -22.61 30.30
C GLY A 382 5.72 -24.02 30.25
N PRO A 383 7.07 -24.16 30.37
CA PRO A 383 8.11 -23.55 29.52
C PRO A 383 9.25 -24.55 29.16
N GLY A 384 10.24 -24.15 28.34
CA GLY A 384 11.49 -24.93 28.19
C GLY A 384 12.51 -24.40 27.17
N SER A 385 13.66 -23.93 27.67
CA SER A 385 14.94 -23.67 26.98
C SER A 385 15.61 -25.01 26.59
N SER A 386 16.70 -25.19 25.83
CA SER A 386 17.94 -24.46 25.51
C SER A 386 18.82 -25.42 24.67
N GLY A 387 19.79 -24.93 23.89
CA GLY A 387 21.04 -25.68 23.62
C GLY A 387 21.52 -25.75 22.16
N THR A 388 22.73 -25.24 21.93
CA THR A 388 23.54 -25.16 20.70
C THR A 388 24.50 -26.38 20.53
N PRO A 389 25.57 -26.32 19.70
CA PRO A 389 25.72 -26.83 18.32
C PRO A 389 26.72 -28.01 18.21
N ASP A 390 26.90 -28.64 17.03
CA ASP A 390 28.21 -29.21 16.65
C ASP A 390 28.37 -29.62 15.17
N GLU A 391 29.64 -29.71 14.78
CA GLU A 391 30.28 -29.59 13.45
C GLU A 391 30.32 -30.86 12.55
N GLY A 392 30.62 -30.66 11.25
CA GLY A 392 31.68 -31.43 10.56
C GLY A 392 31.38 -32.12 9.20
N GLY A 393 32.13 -31.71 8.15
CA GLY A 393 32.81 -32.63 7.21
C GLY A 393 32.16 -33.01 5.84
N ALA A 394 32.81 -32.61 4.73
CA ALA A 394 32.52 -32.84 3.29
C ALA A 394 32.79 -34.30 2.78
N PRO A 395 32.67 -34.69 1.46
CA PRO A 395 32.34 -33.93 0.24
C PRO A 395 31.37 -34.59 -0.79
N GLY A 396 30.77 -33.78 -1.68
CA GLY A 396 30.32 -34.22 -3.02
C GLY A 396 28.87 -33.91 -3.42
N GLY A 397 28.72 -33.19 -4.55
CA GLY A 397 27.51 -33.22 -5.38
C GLY A 397 26.56 -32.00 -5.28
N GLY A 398 26.24 -31.42 -6.44
CA GLY A 398 24.97 -30.73 -6.77
C GLY A 398 24.63 -29.42 -6.08
N CYS A 399 24.20 -28.41 -6.85
CA CYS A 399 23.66 -27.16 -6.29
C CYS A 399 22.25 -27.38 -5.71
N THR A 400 22.01 -26.84 -4.51
CA THR A 400 20.71 -26.80 -3.83
C THR A 400 20.23 -25.35 -3.70
N LEU A 401 18.91 -25.16 -3.69
CA LEU A 401 18.25 -23.87 -3.49
C LEU A 401 18.01 -23.62 -1.99
N SER A 402 17.97 -22.36 -1.55
CA SER A 402 17.33 -21.96 -0.28
C SER A 402 16.02 -21.23 -0.59
N PRO A 403 14.87 -21.65 -0.03
CA PRO A 403 13.61 -20.96 -0.19
C PRO A 403 13.51 -19.86 0.88
N ALA A 404 13.94 -18.65 0.56
CA ALA A 404 13.64 -17.48 1.38
C ALA A 404 13.68 -16.22 0.50
N GLY A 405 12.59 -15.98 -0.22
CA GLY A 405 12.28 -14.65 -0.72
C GLY A 405 11.79 -13.80 0.45
N ALA A 406 12.58 -12.81 0.86
CA ALA A 406 12.10 -11.68 1.65
C ALA A 406 12.63 -10.39 1.01
N SER A 407 11.66 -9.52 0.71
CA SER A 407 11.69 -8.23 0.02
C SER A 407 12.86 -7.30 0.40
N PRO A 408 13.41 -6.49 -0.53
CA PRO A 408 14.53 -5.58 -0.25
C PRO A 408 14.15 -4.29 0.51
N TRP A 409 12.91 -4.14 1.00
CA TRP A 409 12.42 -2.89 1.60
C TRP A 409 12.53 -2.78 3.13
N ARG A 410 13.58 -3.33 3.74
CA ARG A 410 13.85 -3.08 5.17
C ARG A 410 15.33 -2.90 5.44
N LEU A 411 15.87 -1.73 5.10
CA LEU A 411 17.10 -1.17 5.69
C LEU A 411 17.16 0.35 5.42
N LEU A 412 16.18 1.09 5.95
CA LEU A 412 16.28 2.55 6.12
C LEU A 412 15.81 2.90 7.52
N ALA A 413 16.69 2.69 8.49
CA ALA A 413 16.68 3.38 9.77
C ALA A 413 18.11 3.41 10.28
N LEU A 414 18.53 4.58 10.79
CA LEU A 414 19.83 4.92 11.39
C LEU A 414 20.86 5.58 10.46
N LEU A 415 20.57 6.83 10.04
CA LEU A 415 21.59 7.88 10.03
C LEU A 415 21.02 9.18 10.62
N SER A 416 21.65 9.60 11.72
CA SER A 416 21.36 10.76 12.56
C SER A 416 21.82 12.10 11.93
N PRO A 417 21.43 13.26 12.51
CA PRO A 417 21.40 14.55 11.83
C PRO A 417 22.75 15.27 11.83
N LEU A 418 23.46 15.23 10.71
CA LEU A 418 24.66 16.07 10.49
C LEU A 418 24.69 16.75 9.10
N ALA A 419 23.66 16.58 8.28
CA ALA A 419 23.58 17.18 6.94
C ALA A 419 23.00 18.61 6.90
N LEU A 420 22.51 19.15 8.03
CA LEU A 420 21.84 20.46 8.06
C LEU A 420 22.75 21.67 8.38
N VAL A 421 24.05 21.48 8.62
CA VAL A 421 24.98 22.60 8.90
C VAL A 421 25.81 23.02 7.67
N ALA A 422 25.89 22.20 6.61
CA ALA A 422 26.70 22.51 5.43
C ALA A 422 25.99 23.34 4.35
N LEU A 423 24.66 23.38 4.31
CA LEU A 423 23.90 24.11 3.27
C LEU A 423 23.59 25.58 3.61
N ARG A 424 23.82 26.04 4.85
CA ARG A 424 23.68 27.45 5.23
C ARG A 424 24.92 28.31 4.99
N ARG A 425 26.07 27.73 4.63
CA ARG A 425 27.31 28.50 4.36
C ARG A 425 27.63 28.77 2.89
N LEU A 426 26.88 28.18 1.94
CA LEU A 426 27.11 28.41 0.50
C LEU A 426 26.20 29.50 -0.12
N ARG A 427 25.07 29.87 0.52
CA ARG A 427 24.22 30.99 0.04
C ARG A 427 24.73 32.40 0.41
N LYS A 428 25.76 32.53 1.24
CA LYS A 428 26.33 33.84 1.65
C LYS A 428 27.56 34.28 0.85
N ALA A 429 28.09 33.43 -0.04
CA ALA A 429 29.26 33.74 -0.85
C ALA A 429 28.91 34.30 -2.25
N ASP A 430 27.67 34.13 -2.72
CA ASP A 430 27.26 34.57 -4.07
C ASP A 430 26.63 35.98 -4.12
N GLN A 431 26.36 36.60 -2.97
CA GLN A 431 25.85 37.98 -2.90
C GLN A 431 26.93 39.08 -2.81
N MET A 432 28.23 38.73 -2.85
CA MET A 432 29.33 39.72 -2.79
C MET A 432 30.21 39.78 -4.06
N ARG A 433 29.68 39.37 -5.22
CA ARG A 433 30.36 39.56 -6.52
C ARG A 433 29.40 40.05 -7.61
N ARG A 434 28.99 41.32 -7.55
CA ARG A 434 28.72 42.10 -8.78
C ARG A 434 29.33 43.51 -8.66
N PRO A 435 30.13 43.95 -9.66
CA PRO A 435 30.73 45.27 -9.66
C PRO A 435 29.72 46.32 -10.12
N GLY A 436 29.72 47.47 -9.47
CA GLY A 436 28.93 48.63 -9.88
C GLY A 436 29.37 49.18 -11.24
N ARG A 437 28.42 49.81 -11.94
CA ARG A 437 28.71 50.82 -12.98
C ARG A 437 27.74 52.00 -12.87
N PRO A 438 28.19 53.21 -13.26
CA PRO A 438 27.59 54.48 -12.86
C PRO A 438 26.60 55.01 -13.92
N GLY A 439 25.76 55.94 -13.48
CA GLY A 439 24.80 56.70 -14.29
C GLY A 439 23.75 57.30 -13.38
#